data_AF-A0A0P9KXZ4-F1
#
_entry.id   AF-A0A0P9KXZ4-F1
#
_cell.length_a   1.000
_cell.length_b   1.000
_cell.length_c   1.000
_cell.angle_alpha   90.00
_cell.angle_beta   90.00
_cell.angle_gamma   90.00
#
_symmetry.space_group_name_H-M   'P 1'
#
loop_
_entity.id
_entity.type
_entity.pdbx_description
1 polymer ?
#
loop_
_entity_poly.entity_id
_entity_poly.type
_entity_poly.pdbx_seq_one_letter_code
_entity_poly.pdbx_strand_id
1 'polypeptide(L)'
;MAQSDSNAEKEPKLILRGVTKLADDSFDTTVLLYQGKGDYLQGFVKVDGVKHQVLAFMNERKPDPSTGEIKPNFITLSEPSKSGADDDSKWNQIGHGNAVNRRGDGKEVHFDEVLFNVGGTIVKARETKHVDESLHQKLGFLEPRKERESPAATPTDEMPAAGPVSNATAPVSPTIKRVRA
;
A
#
# COMPACT_ATOMS: atom_id res chain seq x y z
N MET A 1 3.35 27.00 35.70
CA MET A 1 2.71 25.75 35.24
C MET A 1 2.82 25.74 33.73
N ALA A 2 3.72 24.93 33.17
CA ALA A 2 3.86 24.80 31.72
C ALA A 2 2.88 23.73 31.24
N GLN A 3 1.93 24.11 30.39
CA GLN A 3 1.11 23.17 29.65
C GLN A 3 2.00 22.54 28.58
N SER A 4 2.40 21.30 28.82
CA SER A 4 3.10 20.48 27.83
C SER A 4 2.06 20.00 26.81
N ASP A 5 1.80 20.81 25.79
CA ASP A 5 1.07 20.39 24.59
C ASP A 5 1.88 19.30 23.87
N SER A 6 1.73 18.08 24.35
CA SER A 6 2.34 16.88 23.79
C SER A 6 1.45 16.36 22.67
N ASN A 7 1.12 17.20 21.70
CA ASN A 7 0.56 16.74 20.42
C ASN A 7 1.70 16.59 19.43
N ALA A 8 2.63 15.67 19.72
CA ALA A 8 3.46 15.09 18.70
C ALA A 8 2.50 14.30 17.80
N GLU A 9 2.01 14.94 16.73
CA GLU A 9 1.21 14.32 15.69
C GLU A 9 1.99 13.11 15.17
N LYS A 10 1.68 11.92 15.70
CA LYS A 10 2.24 10.67 15.21
C LYS A 10 1.91 10.61 13.72
N GLU A 11 2.94 10.45 12.88
CA GLU A 11 2.75 10.31 11.44
C GLU A 11 1.64 9.29 11.14
N PRO A 12 0.73 9.59 10.20
CA PRO A 12 -0.37 8.70 9.89
C PRO A 12 0.18 7.33 9.47
N LYS A 13 -0.22 6.28 10.19
CA LYS A 13 0.25 4.91 9.93
C LYS A 13 -0.34 4.42 8.61
N LEU A 14 0.50 4.08 7.65
CA LEU A 14 0.06 3.46 6.40
C LEU A 14 -0.39 2.03 6.69
N ILE A 15 -1.64 1.68 6.39
CA ILE A 15 -2.23 0.37 6.70
C ILE A 15 -2.29 -0.51 5.45
N LEU A 16 -2.80 0.02 4.33
CA LEU A 16 -2.91 -0.70 3.07
C LEU A 16 -2.17 0.02 1.95
N ARG A 17 -1.37 -0.75 1.20
CA ARG A 17 -0.67 -0.27 0.00
C ARG A 17 -0.93 -1.19 -1.19
N GLY A 18 -1.40 -0.62 -2.28
CA GLY A 18 -1.60 -1.29 -3.56
C GLY A 18 -0.59 -0.79 -4.58
N VAL A 19 0.03 -1.71 -5.30
CA VAL A 19 0.95 -1.41 -6.39
C VAL A 19 0.63 -2.35 -7.55
N THR A 20 0.60 -1.79 -8.75
CA THR A 20 0.53 -2.56 -9.99
C THR A 20 1.78 -2.34 -10.81
N LYS A 21 2.21 -3.39 -11.52
CA LYS A 21 3.31 -3.30 -12.47
C LYS A 21 2.76 -2.81 -13.81
N LEU A 22 3.41 -1.82 -14.41
CA LEU A 22 3.07 -1.28 -15.73
C LEU A 22 3.83 -2.03 -16.84
N ALA A 23 3.45 -1.76 -18.09
CA ALA A 23 4.01 -2.42 -19.27
C ALA A 23 5.50 -2.10 -19.51
N ASP A 24 5.98 -0.96 -19.00
CA ASP A 24 7.37 -0.50 -19.05
C ASP A 24 8.20 -0.98 -17.85
N ASP A 25 7.74 -2.04 -17.18
CA ASP A 25 8.31 -2.58 -15.94
C ASP A 25 8.33 -1.62 -14.73
N SER A 26 7.79 -0.41 -14.86
CA SER A 26 7.63 0.51 -13.75
C SER A 26 6.47 0.12 -12.83
N PHE A 27 6.38 0.75 -11.67
CA PHE A 27 5.36 0.47 -10.66
C PHE A 27 4.47 1.68 -10.42
N ASP A 28 3.15 1.49 -10.49
CA ASP A 28 2.16 2.51 -10.17
C ASP A 28 1.48 2.19 -8.84
N THR A 29 1.36 3.19 -7.97
CA THR A 29 0.69 3.04 -6.68
C THR A 29 -0.80 3.22 -6.87
N THR A 30 -1.55 2.13 -6.69
CA THR A 30 -2.99 2.08 -6.93
C THR A 30 -3.81 2.25 -5.66
N VAL A 31 -3.25 1.96 -4.48
CA VAL A 31 -3.94 2.16 -3.20
C VAL A 31 -2.96 2.67 -2.17
N LEU A 32 -3.39 3.67 -1.40
CA LEU A 32 -2.65 4.16 -0.25
C LEU A 32 -3.66 4.58 0.82
N LEU A 33 -3.85 3.74 1.84
CA LEU A 33 -4.81 3.96 2.90
C LEU A 33 -4.12 3.96 4.27
N TYR A 34 -4.31 5.05 5.00
CA TYR A 34 -3.75 5.32 6.30
C TYR A 34 -4.79 5.15 7.39
N GLN A 35 -4.34 4.87 8.61
CA GLN A 35 -5.20 4.80 9.79
C GLN A 35 -5.93 6.14 9.99
N GLY A 36 -7.26 6.10 10.06
CA GLY A 36 -8.10 7.22 10.46
C GLY A 36 -8.22 7.36 11.98
N LYS A 37 -8.94 8.38 12.44
CA LYS A 37 -9.20 8.65 13.88
C LYS A 37 -10.27 7.73 14.50
N GLY A 38 -10.71 6.70 13.79
CA GLY A 38 -11.73 5.74 14.21
C GLY A 38 -11.67 4.46 13.39
N ASP A 39 -12.79 3.76 13.23
CA ASP A 39 -12.90 2.50 12.49
C ASP A 39 -12.97 2.70 10.95
N TYR A 40 -12.11 3.57 10.44
CA TYR A 40 -11.94 3.81 9.01
C TYR A 40 -10.48 4.04 8.67
N LEU A 41 -10.14 3.76 7.41
CA LEU A 41 -8.90 4.20 6.80
C LEU A 41 -9.19 5.39 5.87
N GLN A 42 -8.18 6.21 5.61
CA GLN A 42 -8.28 7.37 4.75
C GLN A 42 -7.14 7.41 3.74
N GLY A 43 -7.39 7.91 2.55
CA GLY A 43 -6.37 8.08 1.53
C GLY A 43 -6.95 8.00 0.14
N PHE A 44 -6.32 7.24 -0.75
CA PHE A 44 -6.80 7.14 -2.12
C PHE A 44 -6.78 5.72 -2.68
N VAL A 45 -7.65 5.53 -3.68
CA VAL A 45 -7.65 4.39 -4.60
C VAL A 45 -7.60 4.96 -6.02
N LYS A 46 -6.73 4.40 -6.86
CA LYS A 46 -6.57 4.77 -8.27
C LYS A 46 -7.10 3.63 -9.14
N VAL A 47 -8.04 3.96 -10.01
CA VAL A 47 -8.74 3.04 -10.90
C VAL A 47 -8.74 3.66 -12.28
N ASP A 48 -8.32 2.92 -13.30
CA ASP A 48 -8.30 3.39 -14.69
C ASP A 48 -7.61 4.75 -14.88
N GLY A 49 -6.53 4.98 -14.12
CA GLY A 49 -5.78 6.24 -14.13
C GLY A 49 -6.37 7.35 -13.25
N VAL A 50 -7.60 7.22 -12.78
CA VAL A 50 -8.33 8.22 -11.99
C VAL A 50 -8.10 7.99 -10.50
N LYS A 51 -7.68 9.03 -9.77
CA LYS A 51 -7.47 9.00 -8.32
C LYS A 51 -8.74 9.40 -7.59
N HIS A 52 -9.30 8.49 -6.80
CA HIS A 52 -10.42 8.73 -5.89
C HIS A 52 -9.90 8.93 -4.46
N GLN A 53 -10.21 10.07 -3.85
CA GLN A 53 -9.97 10.27 -2.42
C GLN A 53 -11.11 9.60 -1.65
N VAL A 54 -10.76 8.73 -0.70
CA VAL A 54 -11.72 7.85 -0.06
C VAL A 54 -11.56 7.79 1.44
N LEU A 55 -12.68 7.58 2.11
CA LEU A 55 -12.75 6.93 3.41
C LEU A 55 -13.14 5.47 3.22
N ALA A 56 -12.41 4.59 3.88
CA ALA A 56 -12.56 3.15 3.81
C ALA A 56 -13.06 2.64 5.18
N PHE A 57 -14.37 2.49 5.32
CA PHE A 57 -15.01 2.08 6.58
C PHE A 57 -14.92 0.57 6.75
N MET A 58 -14.42 0.10 7.89
CA MET A 58 -14.38 -1.33 8.22
C MET A 58 -15.72 -1.72 8.85
N ASN A 59 -16.47 -2.59 8.19
CA ASN A 59 -17.82 -2.95 8.56
C ASN A 59 -17.90 -4.43 8.94
N GLU A 60 -18.60 -4.69 10.04
CA GLU A 60 -18.96 -6.03 10.46
C GLU A 60 -20.13 -6.56 9.63
N ARG A 61 -20.14 -7.87 9.39
CA ARG A 61 -21.28 -8.53 8.74
C ARG A 61 -22.19 -9.13 9.80
N LYS A 62 -23.49 -8.93 9.62
CA LYS A 62 -24.49 -9.62 10.41
C LYS A 62 -24.53 -11.11 10.01
N PRO A 63 -24.80 -12.03 10.96
CA PRO A 63 -25.01 -13.43 10.65
C PRO A 63 -26.10 -13.60 9.60
N ASP A 64 -25.91 -14.54 8.67
CA ASP A 64 -26.95 -14.90 7.73
C ASP A 64 -28.18 -15.43 8.50
N PRO A 65 -29.38 -14.89 8.28
CA PRO A 65 -30.56 -15.28 9.06
C PRO A 65 -31.03 -16.72 8.78
N SER A 66 -30.60 -17.32 7.66
CA SER A 66 -30.99 -18.68 7.27
C SER A 66 -29.97 -19.71 7.72
N THR A 67 -28.66 -19.42 7.58
CA THR A 67 -27.59 -20.38 7.89
C THR A 67 -26.87 -20.12 9.21
N GLY A 68 -27.04 -18.93 9.80
CA GLY A 68 -26.26 -18.46 10.95
C GLY A 68 -24.79 -18.16 10.63
N GLU A 69 -24.37 -18.29 9.37
CA GLU A 69 -22.98 -18.10 8.96
C GLU A 69 -22.60 -16.61 9.04
N ILE A 70 -21.51 -16.31 9.75
CA ILE A 70 -20.94 -14.96 9.82
C ILE A 70 -19.83 -14.87 8.77
N LYS A 71 -20.10 -14.14 7.69
CA LYS A 71 -19.09 -13.84 6.68
C LYS A 71 -18.04 -12.87 7.25
N PRO A 72 -16.79 -12.90 6.77
CA PRO A 72 -15.76 -11.99 7.22
C PRO A 72 -16.14 -10.51 7.01
N ASN A 73 -15.56 -9.63 7.83
CA ASN A 73 -15.74 -8.19 7.71
C ASN A 73 -15.39 -7.68 6.30
N PHE A 74 -15.97 -6.56 5.93
CA PHE A 74 -15.76 -5.95 4.62
C PHE A 74 -15.51 -4.45 4.77
N ILE A 75 -14.87 -3.90 3.75
CA ILE A 75 -14.54 -2.49 3.71
C ILE A 75 -15.50 -1.79 2.76
N THR A 76 -16.04 -0.65 3.15
CA THR A 76 -16.83 0.22 2.25
C THR A 76 -15.98 1.40 1.86
N LEU A 77 -15.81 1.62 0.56
CA LEU A 77 -15.09 2.78 0.03
C LEU A 77 -16.10 3.88 -0.30
N SER A 78 -15.92 5.06 0.29
CA SER A 78 -16.76 6.22 0.03
C SER A 78 -15.93 7.45 -0.30
N GLU A 79 -16.35 8.22 -1.30
CA GLU A 79 -15.74 9.50 -1.69
C GLU A 79 -16.60 10.68 -1.23
N PRO A 80 -16.04 11.89 -1.04
CA PRO A 80 -16.83 13.06 -0.66
C PRO A 80 -17.91 13.34 -1.72
N SER A 81 -19.15 13.55 -1.27
CA SER A 81 -20.22 13.95 -2.17
C SER A 81 -19.93 15.34 -2.74
N LYS A 82 -20.09 15.47 -4.05
CA LYS A 82 -19.97 16.76 -4.75
C LYS A 82 -21.21 17.65 -4.56
N SER A 83 -22.30 17.12 -3.98
CA SER A 83 -23.49 17.91 -3.71
C SER A 83 -23.28 18.75 -2.45
N GLY A 84 -23.13 20.06 -2.60
CA GLY A 84 -23.03 21.02 -1.50
C GLY A 84 -24.32 21.21 -0.70
N ALA A 85 -25.11 20.16 -0.50
CA ALA A 85 -26.29 20.16 0.34
C ALA A 85 -25.92 19.64 1.74
N ASP A 86 -26.26 20.42 2.75
CA ASP A 86 -26.06 20.19 4.20
C ASP A 86 -26.90 19.02 4.73
N ASP A 87 -26.75 17.84 4.14
CA ASP A 87 -27.29 16.61 4.67
C ASP A 87 -26.12 15.70 5.09
N ASP A 88 -26.28 14.99 6.19
CA ASP A 88 -25.30 14.05 6.75
C ASP A 88 -24.94 12.88 5.80
N SER A 89 -25.48 12.89 4.58
CA SER A 89 -25.16 12.04 3.42
C SER A 89 -23.91 12.53 2.65
N LYS A 90 -22.87 12.99 3.35
CA LYS A 90 -21.67 13.64 2.75
C LYS A 90 -20.74 12.70 1.99
N TRP A 91 -21.03 11.40 1.92
CA TRP A 91 -20.13 10.39 1.38
C TRP A 91 -20.85 9.46 0.42
N ASN A 92 -20.40 9.42 -0.84
CA ASN A 92 -20.91 8.54 -1.88
C ASN A 92 -20.12 7.24 -1.86
N GLN A 93 -20.79 6.11 -1.65
CA GLN A 93 -20.14 4.80 -1.76
C GLN A 93 -19.75 4.52 -3.22
N ILE A 94 -18.47 4.24 -3.45
CA ILE A 94 -17.93 3.95 -4.79
C ILE A 94 -17.51 2.49 -4.96
N GLY A 95 -17.40 1.74 -3.86
CA GLY A 95 -16.86 0.39 -3.92
C GLY A 95 -16.85 -0.34 -2.59
N HIS A 96 -16.31 -1.54 -2.62
CA HIS A 96 -16.14 -2.40 -1.46
C HIS A 96 -14.80 -3.12 -1.50
N GLY A 97 -14.25 -3.43 -0.32
CA GLY A 97 -13.04 -4.23 -0.16
C GLY A 97 -13.31 -5.51 0.62
N ASN A 98 -12.66 -6.60 0.25
CA ASN A 98 -12.68 -7.84 1.04
C ASN A 98 -11.27 -8.37 1.22
N ALA A 99 -10.96 -8.83 2.43
CA ALA A 99 -9.76 -9.60 2.71
C ALA A 99 -9.77 -10.93 1.96
N VAL A 100 -8.62 -11.30 1.42
CA VAL A 100 -8.40 -12.59 0.75
C VAL A 100 -8.11 -13.64 1.81
N ASN A 101 -9.13 -14.44 2.14
CA ASN A 101 -9.01 -15.56 3.09
C ASN A 101 -8.89 -16.93 2.41
N ARG A 102 -9.28 -17.04 1.14
CA ARG A 102 -9.21 -18.26 0.33
C ARG A 102 -8.92 -17.89 -1.11
N ARG A 103 -8.22 -18.75 -1.84
CA ARG A 103 -8.01 -18.61 -3.29
C ARG A 103 -8.50 -19.85 -4.02
N GLY A 104 -9.18 -19.64 -5.14
CA GLY A 104 -9.64 -20.73 -6.00
C GLY A 104 -8.52 -21.39 -6.82
N ASP A 105 -7.35 -20.76 -6.92
CA ASP A 105 -6.19 -21.28 -7.67
C ASP A 105 -5.32 -22.26 -6.86
N GLY A 106 -5.73 -22.61 -5.64
CA GLY A 106 -5.00 -23.52 -4.74
C GLY A 106 -3.68 -22.96 -4.21
N LYS A 107 -3.34 -21.71 -4.53
CA LYS A 107 -2.12 -21.07 -4.01
C LYS A 107 -2.32 -20.65 -2.56
N GLU A 108 -1.20 -20.54 -1.85
CA GLU A 108 -1.20 -20.10 -0.47
C GLU A 108 -1.77 -18.67 -0.32
N VAL A 109 -2.50 -18.50 0.77
CA VAL A 109 -3.02 -17.23 1.23
C VAL A 109 -2.18 -16.79 2.41
N HIS A 110 -1.57 -15.61 2.29
CA HIS A 110 -0.72 -15.05 3.35
C HIS A 110 -1.49 -14.17 4.34
N PHE A 111 -2.81 -14.06 4.16
CA PHE A 111 -3.72 -13.25 4.97
C PHE A 111 -3.30 -11.78 5.05
N ASP A 112 -2.64 -11.25 4.02
CA ASP A 112 -2.18 -9.85 3.98
C ASP A 112 -2.77 -9.07 2.80
N GLU A 113 -3.63 -9.69 1.98
CA GLU A 113 -4.11 -9.13 0.71
C GLU A 113 -5.59 -8.75 0.81
N VAL A 114 -5.93 -7.55 0.35
CA VAL A 114 -7.30 -7.01 0.26
C VAL A 114 -7.61 -6.68 -1.19
N LEU A 115 -8.78 -7.09 -1.67
CA LEU A 115 -9.27 -6.78 -3.01
C LEU A 115 -10.36 -5.72 -2.92
N PHE A 116 -10.12 -4.57 -3.53
CA PHE A 116 -11.09 -3.50 -3.68
C PHE A 116 -11.77 -3.58 -5.05
N ASN A 117 -13.10 -3.65 -5.06
CA ASN A 117 -13.91 -3.49 -6.25
C ASN A 117 -14.49 -2.07 -6.27
N VAL A 118 -14.07 -1.28 -7.25
CA VAL A 118 -14.54 0.09 -7.47
C VAL A 118 -15.07 0.17 -8.89
N GLY A 119 -16.38 0.39 -9.04
CA GLY A 119 -17.02 0.49 -10.36
C GLY A 119 -16.88 -0.76 -11.25
N GLY A 120 -16.64 -1.95 -10.68
CA GLY A 120 -16.40 -3.19 -11.42
C GLY A 120 -14.92 -3.52 -11.64
N THR A 121 -14.01 -2.58 -11.36
CA THR A 121 -12.57 -2.79 -11.48
C THR A 121 -11.98 -3.25 -10.15
N ILE A 122 -11.19 -4.33 -10.18
CA ILE A 122 -10.54 -4.89 -8.99
C ILE A 122 -9.13 -4.33 -8.84
N VAL A 123 -8.86 -3.70 -7.69
CA VAL A 123 -7.55 -3.21 -7.29
C VAL A 123 -7.06 -3.99 -6.08
N LYS A 124 -5.81 -4.45 -6.12
CA LYS A 124 -5.20 -5.19 -5.02
C LYS A 124 -4.43 -4.28 -4.09
N ALA A 125 -4.58 -4.49 -2.79
CA ALA A 125 -3.77 -3.85 -1.77
C ALA A 125 -3.24 -4.90 -0.79
N ARG A 126 -2.14 -4.56 -0.11
CA ARG A 126 -1.55 -5.39 0.93
C ARG A 126 -1.37 -4.62 2.23
N GLU A 127 -1.47 -5.35 3.34
CA GLU A 127 -1.17 -4.86 4.67
C GLU A 127 0.32 -4.52 4.82
N THR A 128 0.59 -3.39 5.47
CA THR A 128 1.96 -3.02 5.86
C THR A 128 2.34 -3.66 7.20
N LYS A 129 3.54 -3.34 7.70
CA LYS A 129 4.01 -3.72 9.04
C LYS A 129 3.35 -2.96 10.20
N HIS A 130 2.55 -1.94 9.90
CA HIS A 130 1.93 -1.08 10.92
C HIS A 130 0.54 -1.57 11.35
N VAL A 131 0.06 -2.67 10.74
CA VAL A 131 -1.20 -3.32 11.08
C VAL A 131 -0.97 -4.20 12.32
N ASP A 132 -1.75 -3.94 13.37
CA ASP A 132 -1.79 -4.80 14.55
C ASP A 132 -2.85 -5.90 14.40
N GLU A 133 -2.84 -6.89 15.29
CA GLU A 133 -3.75 -8.04 15.23
C GLU A 133 -5.24 -7.63 15.29
N SER A 134 -5.56 -6.58 16.06
CA SER A 134 -6.93 -6.08 16.14
C SER A 134 -7.41 -5.49 14.81
N LEU A 135 -6.57 -4.66 14.17
CA LEU A 135 -6.88 -4.06 12.88
C LEU A 135 -6.94 -5.11 11.77
N HIS A 136 -6.05 -6.11 11.82
CA HIS A 136 -6.04 -7.23 10.89
C HIS A 136 -7.37 -8.00 10.89
N GLN A 137 -7.91 -8.31 12.07
CA GLN A 137 -9.23 -8.93 12.19
C GLN A 137 -10.34 -7.99 11.69
N LYS A 138 -10.25 -6.68 11.97
CA LYS A 138 -11.22 -5.68 11.47
C LYS A 138 -11.24 -5.57 9.95
N LEU A 139 -10.10 -5.75 9.29
CA LEU A 139 -9.98 -5.81 7.83
C LEU A 139 -10.64 -7.05 7.22
N GLY A 140 -10.96 -8.05 8.04
CA GLY A 140 -11.70 -9.25 7.66
C GLY A 140 -10.82 -10.48 7.46
N PHE A 141 -9.57 -10.49 7.94
CA PHE A 141 -8.73 -11.67 7.91
C PHE A 141 -9.13 -12.68 8.99
N LEU A 142 -9.23 -13.96 8.62
CA LEU A 142 -9.67 -15.06 9.48
C LEU A 142 -8.52 -15.76 10.22
N GLU A 143 -7.33 -15.75 9.62
CA GLU A 143 -6.10 -16.29 10.23
C GLU A 143 -5.08 -15.17 10.39
N PRO A 144 -4.13 -15.30 11.32
CA PRO A 144 -3.01 -14.38 11.43
C PRO A 144 -2.21 -14.30 10.12
N ARG A 145 -1.57 -13.14 9.90
CA ARG A 145 -0.65 -12.92 8.81
C ARG A 145 0.42 -14.02 8.75
N LYS A 146 0.57 -14.62 7.57
CA LYS A 146 1.71 -15.50 7.25
C LYS A 146 2.78 -14.67 6.55
N GLU A 147 3.99 -14.69 7.07
CA GLU A 147 5.09 -14.01 6.42
C GLU A 147 5.32 -14.62 5.03
N ARG A 148 5.52 -13.75 4.05
CA ARG A 148 5.97 -14.15 2.73
C ARG A 148 7.49 -14.21 2.79
N GLU A 149 8.07 -15.22 2.15
CA GLU A 149 9.48 -15.15 1.77
C GLU A 149 9.67 -13.87 0.96
N SER A 150 10.42 -12.91 1.52
CA SER A 150 10.76 -11.71 0.77
C SER A 150 11.56 -12.18 -0.44
N PRO A 151 11.23 -11.75 -1.68
CA PRO A 151 12.14 -11.96 -2.78
C PRO A 151 13.48 -11.37 -2.35
N ALA A 152 14.51 -12.22 -2.28
CA ALA A 152 15.85 -11.81 -1.93
C ALA A 152 16.16 -10.54 -2.74
N ALA A 153 16.43 -9.45 -2.03
CA ALA A 153 16.86 -8.23 -2.67
C ALA A 153 18.01 -8.61 -3.62
N THR A 154 17.80 -8.41 -4.92
CA THR A 154 18.92 -8.36 -5.87
C THR A 154 19.96 -7.45 -5.24
N PRO A 155 21.22 -7.92 -5.08
CA PRO A 155 22.21 -7.19 -4.33
C PRO A 155 22.37 -5.78 -4.91
N THR A 156 22.38 -4.81 -4.01
CA THR A 156 22.67 -3.41 -4.25
C THR A 156 23.87 -3.30 -5.18
N ASP A 157 23.68 -2.73 -6.36
CA ASP A 157 24.77 -2.29 -7.22
C ASP A 157 25.56 -1.25 -6.42
N GLU A 158 26.72 -1.68 -5.90
CA GLU A 158 27.67 -0.84 -5.18
C GLU A 158 28.12 0.25 -6.15
N MET A 159 27.50 1.43 -6.02
CA MET A 159 28.09 2.69 -6.46
C MET A 159 29.55 2.71 -6.00
N PRO A 160 30.56 2.72 -6.89
CA PRO A 160 31.94 2.82 -6.43
C PRO A 160 32.10 4.18 -5.77
N ALA A 161 32.41 4.13 -4.47
CA ALA A 161 32.68 5.29 -3.66
C ALA A 161 33.77 6.14 -4.31
N ALA A 162 33.45 7.42 -4.54
CA ALA A 162 34.43 8.44 -4.89
C ALA A 162 35.50 8.51 -3.78
N GLY A 163 36.66 7.91 -4.06
CA GLY A 163 37.86 8.03 -3.24
C GLY A 163 38.42 9.46 -3.27
N PRO A 164 39.19 9.87 -2.25
CA PRO A 164 39.54 11.26 -2.02
C PRO A 164 40.54 11.78 -3.05
N VAL A 165 40.29 12.99 -3.55
CA VAL A 165 41.26 13.75 -4.35
C VAL A 165 42.50 14.06 -3.50
N SER A 166 43.60 13.38 -3.80
CA SER A 166 44.93 13.76 -3.32
C SER A 166 45.75 14.23 -4.52
N ASN A 167 46.19 15.49 -4.45
CA ASN A 167 47.17 16.11 -5.32
C ASN A 167 48.43 15.22 -5.45
N ALA A 168 48.89 14.98 -6.68
CA ALA A 168 50.28 15.26 -7.11
C ALA A 168 50.65 14.52 -8.42
N THR A 169 51.14 15.33 -9.37
CA THR A 169 52.25 15.04 -10.30
C THR A 169 51.99 14.11 -11.50
N ALA A 170 51.99 14.74 -12.68
CA ALA A 170 52.11 14.09 -13.99
C ALA A 170 53.43 13.32 -14.13
N PRO A 171 53.47 12.26 -14.96
CA PRO A 171 54.52 12.23 -15.97
C PRO A 171 54.10 11.65 -17.34
N VAL A 172 54.50 12.41 -18.37
CA VAL A 172 55.11 12.04 -19.67
C VAL A 172 54.51 10.92 -20.56
N SER A 173 54.14 11.33 -21.78
CA SER A 173 53.84 10.47 -22.94
C SER A 173 55.07 9.68 -23.41
N PRO A 174 54.94 8.39 -23.75
CA PRO A 174 56.01 7.68 -24.44
C PRO A 174 56.01 7.99 -25.94
N THR A 175 57.13 8.52 -26.40
CA THR A 175 57.54 8.56 -27.80
C THR A 175 57.87 7.14 -28.27
N ILE A 176 57.25 6.67 -29.36
CA ILE A 176 57.80 5.57 -30.16
C ILE A 176 58.12 6.08 -31.57
N LYS A 177 59.42 6.10 -31.89
CA LYS A 177 59.96 6.33 -33.24
C LYS A 177 59.88 5.05 -34.07
N ARG A 178 59.38 5.21 -35.31
CA ARG A 178 59.76 4.57 -36.60
C ARG A 178 60.39 3.18 -36.61
N VAL A 179 59.94 2.33 -37.55
CA VAL A 179 60.80 1.77 -38.62
C VAL A 179 60.03 1.66 -39.95
N ARG A 180 60.73 2.00 -41.03
CA ARG A 180 60.40 1.93 -42.47
C ARG A 180 60.30 0.48 -42.98
N ALA A 181 59.50 0.26 -44.01
CA ALA A 181 59.92 -0.43 -45.24
C ALA A 181 59.37 0.37 -46.41
#